data_AF-A0A644XGU3-F1
#
_entry.id   AF-A0A644XGU3-F1
#
_cell.length_a   1.000
_cell.length_b   1.000
_cell.length_c   1.000
_cell.angle_alpha   90.00
_cell.angle_beta   90.00
_cell.angle_gamma   90.00
#
_symmetry.space_group_name_H-M   'P 1'
#
loop_
_entity.id
_entity.type
_entity.pdbx_description
1 polymer ?
#
loop_
_entity_poly.entity_id
_entity_poly.type
_entity_poly.pdbx_seq_one_letter_code
_entity_poly.pdbx_strand_id
1 'polypeptide(L)' 'MIGASNFFELSVAVAIALFGTTSPAALATTVGVLTEVPVMLILVKIANKTKHWFPEPKINNK' A
#
# COMPACT_ATOMS: atom_id res chain seq x y z
N MET A 1 11.32 1.10 -4.49
CA MET A 1 10.24 0.28 -3.89
C MET A 1 8.95 1.11 -3.79
N ILE A 2 8.45 1.61 -4.91
CA ILE A 2 7.12 2.24 -5.01
C ILE A 2 6.43 1.53 -6.17
N GLY A 3 6.10 0.26 -5.96
CA GLY A 3 5.50 -0.60 -6.97
C GLY A 3 4.24 -1.30 -6.49
N ALA A 4 3.86 -1.14 -5.22
CA ALA A 4 2.77 -1.88 -4.61
C ALA A 4 1.43 -1.10 -4.53
N SER A 5 1.45 0.23 -4.49
CA SER A 5 0.30 0.99 -3.92
C SER A 5 -0.37 2.04 -4.81
N ASN A 6 -0.03 2.14 -6.10
CA ASN A 6 -0.62 3.16 -6.98
C ASN A 6 -1.60 2.63 -8.03
N PHE A 7 -1.69 1.31 -8.21
CA PHE A 7 -2.51 0.71 -9.27
C PHE A 7 -3.86 0.21 -8.79
N PHE A 8 -4.15 0.38 -7.50
CA PHE A 8 -5.33 -0.20 -6.91
C PHE A 8 -6.60 0.51 -7.37
N GLU A 9 -6.66 1.84 -7.29
CA GLU A 9 -7.82 2.60 -7.78
C GLU A 9 -8.10 2.34 -9.27
N LEU A 10 -7.04 2.25 -10.08
CA LEU A 10 -7.17 1.92 -11.50
C LEU A 10 -7.70 0.49 -11.70
N SER A 11 -7.25 -0.47 -10.90
CA SER A 11 -7.72 -1.86 -10.96
C SER A 11 -9.22 -1.98 -10.61
N VAL A 12 -9.69 -1.24 -9.60
CA VAL A 12 -11.13 -1.18 -9.25
C VAL A 12 -11.94 -0.59 -10.40
N ALA A 13 -11.47 0.53 -10.97
CA ALA A 13 -12.14 1.18 -12.08
C ALA A 13 -12.26 0.25 -13.30
N VAL A 14 -11.19 -0.47 -13.64
CA VAL A 14 -11.18 -1.45 -14.74
C VAL A 14 -12.09 -2.65 -14.43
N ALA A 15 -12.07 -3.17 -13.20
CA ALA A 15 -12.92 -4.29 -12.81
C ALA A 15 -14.41 -3.94 -12.89
N ILE A 16 -14.80 -2.74 -12.42
CA ILE A 16 -16.17 -2.25 -12.52
C ILE A 16 -16.54 -1.98 -13.99
N ALA A 17 -15.64 -1.40 -14.78
CA ALA A 17 -15.90 -1.09 -16.19
C ALA A 17 -16.08 -2.34 -17.05
N LEU A 18 -15.34 -3.42 -16.78
CA LEU A 18 -15.40 -4.66 -17.57
C LEU A 18 -16.44 -5.66 -17.08
N PHE A 19 -16.64 -5.77 -15.76
CA PHE A 19 -17.46 -6.83 -15.16
C PHE A 19 -18.72 -6.30 -14.45
N GLY A 20 -18.87 -4.99 -14.30
CA GLY A 20 -19.97 -4.38 -13.54
C GLY A 20 -19.79 -4.49 -12.02
N THR A 21 -20.62 -3.75 -11.27
CA THR A 21 -20.50 -3.62 -9.81
C THR A 21 -20.96 -4.86 -9.02
N THR A 22 -21.77 -5.73 -9.63
CA THR A 22 -22.31 -6.94 -8.99
C THR A 22 -21.44 -8.17 -9.22
N SER A 23 -20.41 -8.06 -10.05
CA SER A 23 -19.54 -9.19 -10.36
C SER A 23 -18.62 -9.53 -9.17
N PRO A 24 -18.38 -10.83 -8.91
CA PRO A 24 -17.38 -11.28 -7.94
C PRO A 24 -15.98 -10.69 -8.18
N ALA A 25 -15.65 -10.34 -9.43
CA ALA A 25 -14.39 -9.70 -9.78
C ALA A 25 -14.27 -8.29 -9.16
N ALA A 26 -15.33 -7.48 -9.22
CA ALA A 26 -15.33 -6.14 -8.62
C ALA A 26 -15.23 -6.18 -7.09
N LEU A 27 -15.84 -7.18 -6.46
CA LEU A 27 -15.75 -7.42 -5.02
C LEU A 27 -14.32 -7.83 -4.61
N ALA A 28 -13.70 -8.75 -5.35
CA ALA A 28 -12.32 -9.18 -5.08
C ALA A 28 -11.33 -8.01 -5.16
N THR A 29 -11.48 -7.14 -6.17
CA THR A 29 -10.64 -5.95 -6.29
C THR A 29 -10.93 -4.97 -5.15
N THR A 30 -12.19 -4.62 -4.87
CA THR A 30 -12.47 -3.67 -3.75
C THR A 30 -11.97 -4.17 -2.38
N VAL A 31 -12.09 -5.48 -2.09
CA VAL A 31 -11.53 -6.09 -0.88
C VAL A 31 -9.99 -6.01 -0.88
N GLY A 32 -9.35 -6.19 -2.03
CA GLY A 32 -7.92 -5.97 -2.19
C GLY A 32 -7.48 -4.58 -1.72
N VAL A 33 -8.21 -3.50 -2.08
CA VAL A 33 -7.88 -2.11 -1.68
C VAL A 33 -7.87 -2.02 -0.15
N LEU A 34 -8.92 -2.59 0.44
CA LEU A 34 -9.19 -2.50 1.86
C LEU A 34 -8.13 -3.25 2.66
N THR A 35 -7.48 -4.26 2.06
CA THR A 35 -6.35 -4.96 2.69
C THR A 35 -5.01 -4.28 2.46
N GLU A 36 -4.82 -3.65 1.30
CA GLU A 36 -3.54 -3.10 0.88
C GLU A 36 -3.15 -1.86 1.72
N VAL A 37 -4.08 -0.93 1.90
CA VAL A 37 -3.83 0.32 2.65
C VAL A 37 -3.46 0.05 4.12
N PRO A 38 -4.19 -0.81 4.89
CA PRO A 38 -3.80 -1.15 6.25
C PRO A 38 -2.45 -1.85 6.33
N VAL A 39 -2.15 -2.77 5.41
CA VAL A 39 -0.87 -3.48 5.38
C VAL A 39 0.28 -2.49 5.16
N MET A 40 0.12 -1.54 4.24
CA MET A 40 1.11 -0.49 4.02
C MET A 40 1.34 0.33 5.30
N LEU A 41 0.28 0.77 5.98
CA LEU A 41 0.40 1.54 7.22
C LEU A 41 1.04 0.72 8.36
N ILE A 42 0.77 -0.59 8.42
CA ILE A 42 1.40 -1.50 9.38
C ILE A 42 2.90 -1.60 9.11
N LEU A 43 3.32 -1.75 7.85
CA LEU A 43 4.73 -1.79 7.47
C LEU A 43 5.44 -0.49 7.82
N VAL A 44 4.81 0.67 7.56
CA VAL A 44 5.33 1.98 7.98
C VAL A 44 5.45 2.06 9.51
N LYS A 45 4.47 1.53 10.25
CA LYS A 45 4.52 1.48 11.72
C LYS A 45 5.69 0.62 12.21
N ILE A 46 5.94 -0.52 11.58
CA ILE A 46 7.08 -1.39 11.90
C ILE A 46 8.40 -0.69 11.59
N ALA A 47 8.52 -0.05 10.42
CA ALA A 47 9.70 0.72 10.04
C ALA A 47 9.96 1.88 11.01
N ASN A 48 8.92 2.60 11.42
CA ASN A 48 9.02 3.66 12.43
C ASN A 48 9.45 3.13 13.80
N LYS A 49 8.97 1.95 14.22
CA LYS A 49 9.35 1.32 15.49
C LYS A 49 10.80 0.81 15.48
N THR A 50 11.30 0.39 14.32
CA THR A 50 12.68 -0.10 14.13
C THR A 50 13.68 1.00 13.82
N LYS A 51 13.28 2.29 13.86
CA LYS A 51 14.20 3.44 13.69
C LYS A 51 15.43 3.38 14.59
N HIS A 52 15.28 2.87 15.81
CA HIS A 52 16.38 2.73 16.77
C HIS A 52 17.48 1.73 16.36
N TRP A 53 17.24 0.89 15.33
CA TRP A 53 18.25 0.00 14.77
C TRP A 53 19.13 0.69 13.73
N PHE A 54 18.71 1.88 13.27
CA PHE A 54 19.47 2.65 12.30
C PHE A 54 20.40 3.62 13.06
N PRO A 55 21.73 3.51 12.88
CA PRO A 55 22.66 4.43 13.51
C PRO A 55 22.41 5.86 12.99
N GLU A 56 22.38 6.83 13.89
CA GLU A 56 22.26 8.23 13.51
C GLU A 56 23.49 8.65 12.67
N PRO A 57 23.30 9.33 11.53
CA PRO A 57 24.42 9.81 10.75
C PRO A 57 25.20 10.84 11.58
N LYS A 58 26.47 10.55 11.87
CA LYS A 58 27.38 11.53 12.49
C LYS A 58 27.53 12.72 11.54
N ILE A 59 26.84 13.82 11.84
CA ILE A 59 27.04 15.09 11.15
C ILE A 59 28.42 15.62 11.57
N ASN A 60 29.41 15.44 10.69
CA ASN A 60 30.74 15.98 10.89
C ASN A 60 30.75 17.43 10.41
N ASN A 61 30.49 18.38 11.31
CA ASN A 61 30.74 19.79 11.06
C ASN A 61 32.24 20.04 11.10
N LYS A 62 32.89 19.93 9.93
CA LYS A 62 34.18 20.57 9.66
C LYS A 62 33.94 21.93 9.01
#